data_AF-A0A968WIX6-F1
#
_entry.id   AF-A0A968WIX6-F1
#
_cell.length_a   1.000
_cell.length_b   1.000
_cell.length_c   1.000
_cell.angle_alpha   90.00
_cell.angle_beta   90.00
_cell.angle_gamma   90.00
#
_symmetry.space_group_name_H-M   'P 1'
#
loop_
_entity.id
_entity.type
_entity.pdbx_description
1 polymer ?
#
loop_
_entity_poly.entity_id
_entity_poly.type
_entity_poly.pdbx_seq_one_letter_code
_entity_poly.pdbx_strand_id
1 'polypeptide(L)'
;LQKIQECHDLLAQTHLFVGEFYYRRGSYLAAAHRLRTIMKLYPDKSVAPDALYFLARSYHDLGADDWASDCGLLKSSLSSISST
;
A
#
# COMPACT_ATOMS: atom_id res chain seq x y z
N LEU A 1 -8.47 -23.94 1.45
CA LEU A 1 -7.48 -22.89 1.76
C LEU A 1 -7.04 -22.12 0.51
N GLN A 2 -6.72 -22.78 -0.62
CA GLN A 2 -6.31 -22.12 -1.87
C GLN A 2 -7.26 -21.01 -2.36
N LYS A 3 -8.57 -21.27 -2.44
CA LYS A 3 -9.56 -20.27 -2.88
C LYS A 3 -9.59 -19.00 -2.02
N ILE A 4 -9.30 -19.11 -0.72
CA ILE A 4 -9.27 -17.95 0.18
C ILE A 4 -8.04 -17.08 -0.15
N GLN A 5 -6.90 -17.71 -0.42
CA GLN A 5 -5.68 -16.99 -0.82
C GLN A 5 -5.88 -16.26 -2.15
N GLU A 6 -6.46 -16.92 -3.15
CA GLU A 6 -6.81 -16.29 -4.44
C GLU A 6 -7.76 -15.08 -4.25
N CYS A 7 -8.76 -15.20 -3.37
CA CYS A 7 -9.63 -14.07 -3.03
C CYS A 7 -8.85 -12.92 -2.38
N HIS A 8 -7.94 -13.20 -1.44
CA HIS A 8 -7.12 -12.17 -0.82
C HIS A 8 -6.19 -11.49 -1.83
N ASP A 9 -5.61 -12.24 -2.76
CA ASP A 9 -4.76 -11.70 -3.81
C ASP A 9 -5.57 -10.76 -4.73
N LEU A 10 -6.76 -11.16 -5.14
CA LEU A 10 -7.66 -10.34 -5.96
C LEU A 10 -8.11 -9.07 -5.22
N LEU A 11 -8.42 -9.18 -3.93
CA LEU A 11 -8.78 -8.03 -3.10
C LEU A 11 -7.60 -7.06 -3.00
N ALA A 12 -6.39 -7.54 -2.71
CA ALA A 12 -5.20 -6.72 -2.62
C ALA A 12 -4.93 -5.99 -3.95
N GLN A 13 -5.03 -6.67 -5.09
CA GLN A 13 -4.90 -6.08 -6.43
C GLN A 13 -5.97 -4.99 -6.68
N THR A 14 -7.22 -5.26 -6.28
CA THR A 14 -8.32 -4.29 -6.42
C THR A 14 -8.08 -3.05 -5.56
N HIS A 15 -7.56 -3.21 -4.34
CA HIS A 15 -7.18 -2.09 -3.49
C HIS A 15 -6.08 -1.23 -4.14
N LEU A 16 -5.07 -1.87 -4.75
CA LEU A 16 -3.96 -1.17 -5.41
C LEU A 16 -4.49 -0.37 -6.60
N PHE A 17 -5.28 -1.01 -7.46
CA PHE A 17 -5.89 -0.37 -8.63
C PHE A 17 -6.70 0.88 -8.27
N VAL A 18 -7.55 0.81 -7.24
CA VAL A 18 -8.35 1.95 -6.77
C VAL A 18 -7.46 3.02 -6.14
N GLY A 19 -6.42 2.63 -5.41
CA GLY A 19 -5.45 3.55 -4.82
C GLY A 19 -4.70 4.35 -5.89
N GLU A 20 -4.20 3.69 -6.92
CA GLU A 20 -3.57 4.33 -8.08
C GLU A 20 -4.52 5.24 -8.83
N PHE A 21 -5.78 4.82 -9.03
CA PHE A 21 -6.80 5.64 -9.67
C PHE A 21 -6.98 6.98 -8.93
N TYR A 22 -7.12 6.94 -7.60
CA TYR A 22 -7.24 8.17 -6.81
C TYR A 22 -5.96 9.01 -6.83
N TYR A 23 -4.77 8.37 -6.81
CA TYR A 23 -3.50 9.08 -6.89
C TYR A 23 -3.38 9.85 -8.21
N ARG A 24 -3.66 9.21 -9.35
CA ARG A 24 -3.62 9.84 -10.68
C ARG A 24 -4.62 10.99 -10.83
N ARG A 25 -5.70 10.98 -10.04
CA ARG A 25 -6.72 12.05 -9.99
C ARG A 25 -6.37 13.17 -9.01
N GLY A 26 -5.19 13.14 -8.37
CA GLY A 26 -4.76 14.11 -7.36
C GLY A 26 -5.48 13.97 -6.02
N SER A 27 -6.26 12.91 -5.83
CA SER A 27 -7.02 12.65 -4.60
C SER A 27 -6.16 11.87 -3.60
N TYR A 28 -5.07 12.48 -3.15
CA TYR A 28 -4.01 11.78 -2.40
C TYR A 28 -4.46 11.20 -1.06
N LEU A 29 -5.34 11.90 -0.32
CA LEU A 29 -5.87 11.37 0.93
C LEU A 29 -6.72 10.09 0.71
N ALA A 30 -7.53 10.06 -0.35
CA ALA A 30 -8.32 8.89 -0.71
C ALA A 30 -7.43 7.73 -1.20
N ALA A 31 -6.40 8.04 -1.98
CA ALA A 31 -5.38 7.08 -2.40
C ALA A 31 -4.69 6.45 -1.17
N ALA A 32 -4.18 7.29 -0.26
CA ALA A 32 -3.52 6.84 0.95
C ALA A 32 -4.43 5.96 1.82
N HIS A 33 -5.70 6.34 2.00
CA HIS A 33 -6.66 5.54 2.75
C HIS A 33 -6.83 4.14 2.14
N ARG A 34 -6.91 4.05 0.80
CA ARG A 34 -7.07 2.77 0.10
C ARG A 34 -5.83 1.90 0.17
N LEU A 35 -4.65 2.50 -0.01
CA LEU A 35 -3.35 1.80 -0.02
C LEU A 35 -2.97 1.30 1.38
N ARG A 36 -3.35 2.03 2.44
CA ARG A 36 -3.18 1.60 3.83
C ARG A 36 -3.93 0.31 4.15
N THR A 37 -5.04 0.01 3.45
CA THR A 37 -5.74 -1.27 3.62
C THR A 37 -4.85 -2.46 3.25
N ILE A 38 -4.02 -2.33 2.21
CA ILE A 38 -3.08 -3.38 1.79
C ILE A 38 -2.04 -3.62 2.88
N MET A 39 -1.46 -2.54 3.44
CA MET A 39 -0.48 -2.65 4.51
C MET A 39 -1.04 -3.28 5.80
N LYS A 40 -2.34 -3.12 6.05
CA LYS A 40 -3.00 -3.67 7.24
C LYS A 40 -3.47 -5.11 7.06
N LEU A 41 -4.02 -5.45 5.90
CA LEU A 41 -4.73 -6.73 5.67
C LEU A 41 -3.95 -7.70 4.80
N TYR A 42 -3.07 -7.19 3.94
CA TYR A 42 -2.38 -7.93 2.88
C TYR A 42 -0.87 -7.58 2.79
N PRO A 43 -0.13 -7.46 3.92
CA PRO A 43 1.26 -7.01 3.90
C PRO A 43 2.22 -7.99 3.22
N ASP A 44 1.85 -9.26 3.14
CA ASP A 44 2.59 -10.38 2.55
C ASP A 44 2.32 -10.56 1.05
N LYS A 45 1.41 -9.76 0.47
CA LYS A 45 1.00 -9.91 -0.93
C LYS A 45 1.95 -9.22 -1.88
N SER A 46 2.04 -9.72 -3.11
CA SER A 46 2.97 -9.23 -4.15
C SER A 46 2.79 -7.76 -4.48
N VAL A 47 1.59 -7.20 -4.28
CA VAL A 47 1.25 -5.80 -4.50
C VAL A 47 1.65 -4.87 -3.35
N ALA A 48 2.10 -5.42 -2.21
CA ALA A 48 2.45 -4.63 -1.03
C ALA A 48 3.58 -3.60 -1.28
N PRO A 49 4.67 -3.93 -2.00
CA PRO A 49 5.72 -2.96 -2.30
C PRO A 49 5.22 -1.75 -3.11
N ASP A 50 4.40 -1.99 -4.13
CA ASP A 50 3.80 -0.95 -4.96
C ASP A 50 2.82 -0.09 -4.15
N ALA A 51 2.01 -0.75 -3.32
CA ALA A 51 1.08 -0.05 -2.44
C ALA A 51 1.80 0.89 -1.47
N LEU A 52 2.93 0.45 -0.92
CA LEU A 52 3.76 1.27 -0.02
C LEU A 52 4.41 2.44 -0.76
N TYR A 53 4.88 2.22 -1.99
CA TYR A 53 5.42 3.29 -2.84
C TYR A 53 4.37 4.38 -3.08
N PHE A 54 3.18 4.02 -3.55
CA PHE A 54 2.12 5.00 -3.80
C PHE A 54 1.58 5.61 -2.51
N LEU A 55 1.62 4.91 -1.38
CA LEU A 55 1.21 5.43 -0.08
C LEU A 55 2.17 6.54 0.38
N ALA A 56 3.48 6.29 0.30
CA ALA A 56 4.50 7.29 0.63
C ALA A 56 4.40 8.51 -0.28
N ARG A 57 4.24 8.30 -1.60
CA ARG A 57 4.00 9.38 -2.57
C ARG A 57 2.74 10.17 -2.26
N SER A 58 1.64 9.50 -1.91
CA SER A 58 0.39 10.17 -1.57
C SER A 58 0.54 11.06 -0.33
N TYR A 59 1.27 10.62 0.70
CA TYR A 59 1.52 11.45 1.88
C TYR A 59 2.44 12.62 1.59
N HIS A 60 3.49 12.41 0.79
CA HIS A 60 4.36 13.48 0.36
C HIS A 60 3.60 14.55 -0.44
N ASP A 61 2.81 14.15 -1.44
CA ASP A 61 2.05 15.09 -2.28
C ASP A 61 0.90 15.78 -1.52
N LEU A 62 0.52 15.25 -0.35
CA LEU A 62 -0.42 15.89 0.59
C LEU A 62 0.27 16.93 1.50
N GLY A 63 1.61 16.95 1.56
CA GLY A 63 2.39 17.74 2.53
C GLY A 63 2.46 17.11 3.92
N ALA A 64 2.20 15.81 4.03
CA ALA A 64 2.26 15.03 5.28
C ALA A 64 3.59 14.24 5.35
N ASP A 65 4.71 14.95 5.34
CA ASP A 65 6.06 14.34 5.20
C ASP A 65 6.43 13.42 6.38
N ASP A 66 5.91 13.67 7.59
CA ASP A 66 6.08 12.77 8.73
C ASP A 66 5.53 11.36 8.42
N TRP A 67 4.35 11.30 7.82
CA TRP A 67 3.71 10.03 7.47
C TRP A 67 4.37 9.36 6.26
N ALA A 68 4.94 10.15 5.35
CA ALA A 68 5.76 9.63 4.25
C ALA A 68 7.06 8.98 4.79
N SER A 69 7.68 9.61 5.79
CA SER A 69 8.89 9.10 6.46
C SER A 69 8.61 7.78 7.19
N ASP A 70 7.50 7.69 7.91
CA ASP A 70 7.03 6.46 8.56
C ASP A 70 6.83 5.31 7.56
N CYS A 71 6.30 5.60 6.36
CA CYS A 71 6.18 4.59 5.30
C CYS A 71 7.56 4.09 4.82
N GLY A 72 8.57 4.96 4.78
CA GLY A 72 9.95 4.59 4.50
C GLY A 72 10.51 3.62 5.55
N LEU A 73 10.22 3.85 6.83
CA LEU A 73 10.58 2.95 7.92
C LEU A 73 9.86 1.60 7.80
N LEU A 74 8.56 1.60 7.48
CA LEU A 74 7.79 0.38 7.24
C LEU A 74 8.39 -0.48 6.11
N LYS A 75 8.93 0.15 5.05
CA LYS A 75 9.60 -0.58 3.96
C LYS A 75 10.78 -1.42 4.47
N SER A 76 11.61 -0.83 5.33
CA SER A 76 12.79 -1.51 5.90
C SER A 76 12.40 -2.70 6.81
N SER A 77 11.27 -2.58 7.49
CA SER A 77 10.69 -3.67 8.29
C SER A 77 10.17 -4.80 7.40
N LEU A 78 9.41 -4.48 6.34
CA LEU A 78 8.87 -5.48 5.41
C LEU A 78 9.96 -6.24 4.63
N SER A 79 11.05 -5.57 4.23
CA SER A 79 12.19 -6.25 3.59
C SER A 79 12.86 -7.26 4.52
N SER A 80 12.85 -7.00 5.83
CA SER A 80 13.39 -7.91 6.83
C SER A 80 12.49 -9.13 7.03
N ILE A 81 11.16 -8.95 6.92
CA ILE A 81 10.15 -10.01 7.06
C ILE A 81 10.10 -10.92 5.81
N SER A 82 10.27 -10.37 4.61
CA SER A 82 10.27 -11.16 3.36
C SER A 82 11.52 -12.02 3.18
N SER A 83 12.55 -11.83 4.01
CA SER A 83 13.85 -12.52 3.92
C SER A 83 13.97 -13.71 4.88
N THR A 84 12.90 -14.06 5.60
CA THR A 84 12.80 -15.20 6.53
C THR A 84 11.62 -16.08 6.16
#